data_AF-A0A920RKB3-F1
#
_entry.id   AF-A0A920RKB3-F1
#
_cell.length_a   1.000
_cell.length_b   1.000
_cell.length_c   1.000
_cell.angle_alpha   90.00
_cell.angle_beta   90.00
_cell.angle_gamma   90.00
#
_symmetry.space_group_name_H-M   'P 1'
#
loop_
_entity.id
_entity.type
_entity.pdbx_description
1 polymer ?
#
loop_
_entity_poly.entity_id
_entity_poly.type
_entity_poly.pdbx_seq_one_letter_code
_entity_poly.pdbx_strand_id
1 'polypeptide(L)'
;MVGGVERVYEIGRVFRNEGIDATHNPEFTMIELYQAYGDYGSMMDLVEKIVVDAAEMLGDGMILPWGEDQIDFTPPWPRKTYADCSPNTPGVRWTTPTR
;
A
#
# COMPACT_ATOMS: atom_id res chain seq x y z
N MET A 1 17.81 5.47 -13.60
CA MET A 1 18.28 4.16 -13.11
C MET A 1 19.68 3.94 -13.66
N VAL A 2 20.68 3.75 -12.79
CA VAL A 2 22.08 3.59 -13.21
C VAL A 2 22.30 2.10 -13.49
N GLY A 3 22.47 1.72 -14.76
CA GLY A 3 22.62 0.32 -15.19
C GLY A 3 21.86 -0.08 -16.45
N GLY A 4 21.05 0.82 -17.02
CA GLY A 4 20.36 0.58 -18.31
C GLY A 4 19.12 -0.31 -18.25
N VAL A 5 18.78 -0.86 -17.07
CA VAL A 5 17.49 -1.50 -16.84
C VAL A 5 16.45 -0.41 -16.59
N GLU A 6 15.26 -0.54 -17.17
CA GLU A 6 14.21 0.48 -17.08
C GLU A 6 13.19 0.21 -15.97
N ARG A 7 13.01 -1.05 -15.56
CA ARG A 7 12.09 -1.47 -14.50
C ARG A 7 12.76 -2.54 -13.65
N VAL A 8 12.84 -2.33 -12.35
CA VAL A 8 13.39 -3.29 -11.40
C VAL A 8 12.51 -3.37 -10.17
N TYR A 9 12.50 -4.54 -9.54
CA TYR A 9 11.91 -4.73 -8.23
C TYR A 9 12.74 -5.70 -7.41
N GLU A 10 12.62 -5.61 -6.09
CA GLU A 10 13.21 -6.54 -5.13
C GLU A 10 12.15 -6.90 -4.10
N ILE A 11 12.01 -8.19 -3.78
CA ILE A 11 11.26 -8.66 -2.62
C ILE A 11 12.30 -9.19 -1.63
N GLY A 12 12.54 -8.41 -0.59
CA GLY A 12 13.67 -8.62 0.30
C GLY A 12 13.26 -8.56 1.75
N ARG A 13 14.20 -8.95 2.61
CA ARG A 13 14.05 -8.76 4.05
C ARG A 13 14.71 -7.48 4.50
N VAL A 14 13.93 -6.66 5.18
CA VAL A 14 14.38 -5.40 5.77
C VAL A 14 14.48 -5.58 7.27
N PHE A 15 15.61 -5.12 7.82
CA PHE A 15 15.88 -5.16 9.25
C PHE A 15 15.84 -3.73 9.79
N ARG A 16 15.06 -3.50 10.85
CA ARG A 16 15.01 -2.22 11.57
C ARG A 16 15.21 -2.46 13.06
N ASN A 17 16.13 -1.71 13.65
CA ASN A 17 16.39 -1.76 15.08
C ASN A 17 15.38 -0.88 15.84
N GLU A 18 14.11 -1.27 15.77
CA GLU A 18 12.95 -0.60 16.38
C GLU A 18 12.28 -1.52 17.41
N GLY A 19 11.41 -0.95 18.27
CA GLY A 19 10.66 -1.73 19.26
C GLY A 19 9.69 -2.72 18.60
N ILE A 20 9.40 -3.82 19.30
CA ILE A 20 8.44 -4.84 18.84
C ILE A 20 7.05 -4.51 19.38
N ASP A 21 6.05 -4.49 18.51
CA ASP A 21 4.64 -4.42 18.90
C ASP A 21 3.77 -5.23 17.91
N ALA A 22 2.45 -5.18 18.06
CA ALA A 22 1.51 -5.92 17.20
C ALA A 22 1.61 -5.56 15.70
N THR A 23 2.22 -4.43 15.37
CA THR A 23 2.36 -3.87 14.02
C THR A 23 3.83 -3.72 13.56
N HIS A 24 4.80 -3.87 14.47
CA HIS A 24 6.23 -3.72 14.17
C HIS A 24 7.01 -4.98 14.52
N ASN A 25 7.60 -5.61 13.49
CA ASN A 25 8.56 -6.69 13.64
C ASN A 25 9.96 -6.20 13.20
N PRO A 26 11.05 -6.47 13.93
CA PRO A 26 12.41 -6.02 13.58
C PRO A 26 12.91 -6.55 12.23
N GLU A 27 12.24 -7.57 11.69
CA GLU A 27 12.53 -8.19 10.42
C GLU A 27 11.22 -8.38 9.63
N PHE A 28 11.04 -7.66 8.52
CA PHE A 28 9.82 -7.76 7.71
C PHE A 28 10.11 -7.77 6.21
N THR A 29 9.18 -8.33 5.44
CA THR A 29 9.31 -8.47 3.98
C THR A 29 8.78 -7.20 3.31
N MET A 30 9.57 -6.60 2.43
CA MET A 30 9.18 -5.42 1.65
C MET A 30 9.40 -5.66 0.16
N ILE A 31 8.53 -5.06 -0.65
CA ILE A 31 8.76 -4.92 -2.09
C ILE A 31 9.28 -3.49 -2.35
N GLU A 32 10.48 -3.37 -2.91
CA GLU A 32 10.98 -2.13 -3.48
C GLU A 32 10.90 -2.20 -5.00
N LEU A 33 10.42 -1.14 -5.65
CA LEU A 33 10.29 -1.10 -7.11
C LEU A 33 10.66 0.27 -7.65
N TYR A 34 11.24 0.27 -8.85
CA TYR A 34 11.66 1.47 -9.55
C TYR A 34 11.34 1.35 -11.03
N GLN A 35 10.86 2.44 -11.63
CA GLN A 35 10.57 2.55 -13.05
C GLN A 35 11.16 3.85 -13.61
N ALA A 36 12.02 3.73 -14.62
CA ALA A 36 12.54 4.87 -15.36
C ALA A 36 11.41 5.60 -16.11
N TYR A 37 11.51 6.93 -16.18
CA TYR A 37 10.54 7.83 -16.82
C TYR A 37 9.13 7.83 -16.21
N GLY A 38 8.91 7.08 -15.13
CA GLY A 38 7.68 7.14 -14.34
C GLY A 38 7.74 8.22 -13.26
N ASP A 39 6.58 8.65 -12.83
CA ASP A 39 6.38 9.56 -11.70
C ASP A 39 5.55 8.87 -10.60
N TYR A 40 5.20 9.62 -9.56
CA TYR A 40 4.36 9.09 -8.48
C TYR A 40 2.96 8.67 -8.97
N GLY A 41 2.44 9.27 -10.06
CA GLY A 41 1.20 8.84 -10.71
C GLY A 41 1.30 7.42 -11.24
N SER A 42 2.38 7.17 -11.98
CA SER A 42 2.71 5.85 -12.52
C SER A 42 2.89 4.81 -11.41
N MET A 43 3.46 5.21 -10.26
CA MET A 43 3.61 4.32 -9.10
C MET A 43 2.28 4.06 -8.38
N MET A 44 1.38 5.04 -8.30
CA MET A 44 0.02 4.83 -7.76
C MET A 44 -0.74 3.79 -8.60
N ASP A 45 -0.70 3.90 -9.94
CA ASP A 45 -1.32 2.93 -10.85
C ASP A 45 -0.75 1.52 -10.65
N LEU A 46 0.58 1.43 -10.53
CA LEU A 46 1.27 0.15 -10.37
C LEU A 46 0.93 -0.52 -9.03
N VAL A 47 0.89 0.24 -7.94
CA VAL A 47 0.56 -0.28 -6.61
C VAL A 47 -0.90 -0.74 -6.54
N GLU A 48 -1.84 0.07 -7.05
CA GLU A 48 -3.26 -0.32 -7.13
C GLU A 48 -3.40 -1.65 -7.87
N LYS A 49 -2.76 -1.77 -9.03
CA LYS A 49 -2.79 -3.01 -9.82
C LYS A 49 -2.22 -4.21 -9.07
N ILE A 50 -1.06 -4.09 -8.42
CA ILE A 50 -0.44 -5.20 -7.69
C ILE A 50 -1.38 -5.75 -6.61
N VAL A 51 -2.05 -4.85 -5.87
CA VAL A 51 -2.94 -5.25 -4.78
C VAL A 51 -4.26 -5.82 -5.31
N VAL A 52 -4.83 -5.20 -6.35
CA VAL A 52 -6.07 -5.70 -6.99
C VAL A 52 -5.83 -7.08 -7.60
N ASP A 53 -4.74 -7.27 -8.36
CA ASP A 53 -4.39 -8.57 -8.94
C ASP A 53 -4.20 -9.63 -7.84
N ALA A 54 -3.62 -9.26 -6.69
CA ALA A 54 -3.49 -10.16 -5.55
C ALA A 54 -4.84 -10.52 -4.91
N ALA A 55 -5.76 -9.55 -4.76
CA ALA A 55 -7.11 -9.81 -4.26
C ALA A 55 -7.92 -10.69 -5.22
N GLU A 56 -7.84 -10.45 -6.53
CA GLU A 56 -8.48 -11.28 -7.55
C GLU A 56 -8.00 -12.73 -7.50
N MET A 57 -6.70 -12.94 -7.30
CA MET A 57 -6.10 -14.28 -7.21
C MET A 57 -6.60 -15.10 -6.02
N LEU A 58 -7.09 -14.46 -4.96
CA LEU A 58 -7.70 -15.17 -3.83
C LEU A 58 -9.06 -15.78 -4.22
N GLY A 59 -9.78 -15.16 -5.16
CA GLY A 59 -11.07 -15.65 -5.65
C GLY A 59 -12.27 -15.39 -4.73
N ASP A 60 -12.09 -14.66 -3.62
CA ASP A 60 -13.11 -14.39 -2.60
C ASP A 60 -13.94 -13.12 -2.87
N GLY A 61 -13.75 -12.50 -4.04
CA GLY A 61 -14.35 -11.21 -4.42
C GLY A 61 -13.50 -10.01 -3.98
N MET A 62 -13.97 -8.80 -4.30
CA MET A 62 -13.23 -7.54 -4.03
C MET A 62 -13.54 -6.91 -2.67
N ILE A 63 -14.58 -7.39 -1.98
CA ILE A 63 -14.95 -6.88 -0.66
C ILE A 63 -14.59 -7.95 0.36
N LEU A 64 -13.51 -7.73 1.10
CA LEU A 64 -12.96 -8.71 2.04
C LEU A 64 -13.15 -8.25 3.49
N PRO A 65 -13.42 -9.18 4.42
CA PRO A 65 -13.57 -8.84 5.83
C PRO A 65 -12.23 -8.48 6.48
N TRP A 66 -12.22 -7.47 7.35
CA TRP A 66 -11.07 -7.07 8.16
C TRP A 66 -11.50 -6.64 9.56
N GLY A 67 -11.32 -7.52 10.56
CA GLY A 67 -11.83 -7.27 11.90
C GLY A 67 -13.36 -7.16 11.90
N GLU A 68 -13.89 -6.02 12.37
CA GLU A 68 -15.32 -5.69 12.31
C GLU A 68 -15.72 -4.96 11.02
N ASP A 69 -14.74 -4.56 10.20
CA ASP A 69 -14.93 -3.77 8.98
C ASP A 69 -14.91 -4.66 7.72
N GLN A 70 -15.34 -4.06 6.60
CA GLN A 70 -15.13 -4.60 5.26
C GLN A 70 -14.26 -3.64 4.46
N ILE A 71 -13.28 -4.19 3.74
CA ILE A 71 -12.39 -3.42 2.86
C ILE A 71 -12.80 -3.73 1.42
N ASP A 72 -13.14 -2.70 0.66
CA ASP A 72 -13.43 -2.77 -0.77
C ASP A 72 -12.16 -2.45 -1.57
N PHE A 73 -11.64 -3.45 -2.28
CA PHE A 73 -10.49 -3.35 -3.15
C PHE A 73 -10.84 -2.95 -4.59
N THR A 74 -12.14 -2.74 -4.91
CA THR A 74 -12.59 -2.42 -6.27
C THR A 74 -11.97 -1.11 -6.77
N PRO A 75 -11.21 -1.13 -7.90
CA PRO A 75 -10.67 0.08 -8.49
C PRO A 75 -11.76 0.92 -9.20
N PRO A 76 -11.55 2.23 -9.42
CA PRO A 76 -10.34 2.99 -9.09
C PRO A 76 -10.33 3.48 -7.63
N TRP A 77 -9.16 3.46 -6.98
CA TRP A 77 -9.03 3.96 -5.62
C TRP A 77 -9.00 5.50 -5.57
N PRO A 78 -9.52 6.09 -4.48
CA PRO A 78 -9.55 7.55 -4.34
C PRO A 78 -8.13 8.13 -4.20
N ARG A 79 -7.77 9.06 -5.09
CA ARG A 79 -6.55 9.86 -4.98
C ARG A 79 -6.85 11.14 -4.22
N LYS A 80 -6.30 11.25 -3.01
CA LYS A 80 -6.48 12.42 -2.14
C LYS A 80 -5.13 13.06 -1.84
N THR A 81 -5.09 14.38 -1.82
CA THR A 81 -3.91 15.07 -1.28
C THR A 81 -3.90 14.93 0.24
N TYR A 82 -2.74 15.12 0.86
CA TYR A 82 -2.65 15.13 2.32
C TYR A 82 -3.61 16.15 2.96
N ALA A 83 -3.81 17.31 2.33
CA ALA A 83 -4.72 18.34 2.82
C ALA A 83 -6.18 17.87 2.81
N ASP A 84 -6.59 17.10 1.80
CA ASP A 84 -7.95 16.52 1.72
C ASP A 84 -8.19 15.48 2.81
N CYS A 85 -7.15 14.86 3.34
CA CYS A 85 -7.24 13.92 4.45
C CYS A 85 -7.35 14.61 5.81
N SER A 86 -7.52 15.93 5.90
CA SER A 86 -7.69 16.60 7.21
C SER A 86 -8.85 16.00 8.03
N PRO A 87 -8.76 15.93 9.37
CA PRO A 87 -9.86 15.49 10.24
C PRO A 87 -11.15 16.29 10.05
N ASN A 88 -11.05 17.51 9.51
CA ASN A 88 -12.19 18.39 9.23
C ASN A 88 -12.85 18.11 7.87
N THR A 89 -12.29 17.22 7.04
CA THR A 89 -12.88 16.86 5.75
C THR A 89 -14.05 15.89 5.95
N PRO A 90 -15.27 16.21 5.46
CA PRO A 90 -16.40 15.29 5.52
C PRO A 90 -16.06 13.93 4.90
N GLY A 91 -16.32 12.85 5.65
CA GLY A 91 -16.07 11.48 5.20
C GLY A 91 -14.64 10.96 5.42
N VAL A 92 -13.75 11.73 6.05
CA VAL A 92 -12.43 11.22 6.49
C VAL A 92 -12.52 10.76 7.94
N ARG A 93 -12.39 9.45 8.16
CA ARG A 93 -12.29 8.87 9.50
C ARG A 93 -10.81 8.59 9.81
N TRP A 94 -10.25 9.36 10.74
CA TRP A 94 -8.94 9.03 11.32
C TRP A 94 -9.14 8.01 12.43
N THR A 95 -8.60 6.82 12.27
CA THR A 95 -8.42 5.88 13.37
C THR A 95 -7.02 6.12 13.94
N THR A 96 -6.95 6.63 15.17
CA THR A 96 -5.70 6.54 15.93
C THR A 96 -5.55 5.07 16.31
N PRO A 97 -4.41 4.41 16.01
CA PRO A 97 -4.18 3.07 16.54
C PRO A 97 -4.19 3.18 18.07
N THR A 98 -5.22 2.65 18.71
CA THR A 98 -5.20 2.45 20.15
C THR A 98 -4.10 1.46 20.46
N ARG A 99 -3.16 1.85 21.31
CA ARG A 99 -2.16 0.96 21.90
C ARG A 99 -2.81 -0.24 22.58
#